data_AF-A0A8H4KAZ2-F1
#
_entry.id   AF-A0A8H4KAZ2-F1
#
_cell.length_a   1.000
_cell.length_b   1.000
_cell.length_c   1.000
_cell.angle_alpha   90.00
_cell.angle_beta   90.00
_cell.angle_gamma   90.00
#
_symmetry.space_group_name_H-M   'P 1'
#
loop_
_entity.id
_entity.type
_entity.pdbx_description
1 polymer ?
#
loop_
_entity_poly.entity_id
_entity_poly.type
_entity_poly.pdbx_seq_one_letter_code
_entity_poly.pdbx_strand_id
1 'polypeptide(L)'
;MPAIQHIIPPSFFPSVVPDFEAANQKYAATFNEAHLPSPPRRKVVIVACMDSRIDPAKMLGLDLGDAHVIRNAGGRAVEALRSILISQQMLGTREIIVMHH
;
A
#
# COMPACT_ATOMS: atom_id res chain seq x y z
N MET A 1 -51.75 5.75 -2.65
CA MET A 1 -50.56 5.83 -3.53
C MET A 1 -49.33 5.91 -2.64
N PRO A 2 -48.44 4.91 -2.69
CA PRO A 2 -47.30 4.81 -1.77
C PRO A 2 -46.12 5.63 -2.29
N ALA A 3 -45.50 6.44 -1.44
CA ALA A 3 -44.14 6.93 -1.66
C ALA A 3 -43.25 6.25 -0.62
N ILE A 4 -42.42 5.33 -1.11
CA ILE A 4 -41.51 4.47 -0.38
C ILE A 4 -40.48 5.35 0.34
N GLN A 5 -40.69 5.60 1.63
CA GLN A 5 -39.70 6.19 2.53
C GLN A 5 -39.08 5.11 3.43
N HIS A 6 -38.61 4.00 2.86
CA HIS A 6 -37.72 3.08 3.56
C HIS A 6 -36.91 2.30 2.52
N ILE A 7 -35.59 2.36 2.63
CA ILE A 7 -34.55 1.31 2.42
C ILE A 7 -33.23 2.04 2.05
N ILE A 8 -32.66 2.75 3.02
CA ILE A 8 -31.20 2.81 3.18
C ILE A 8 -30.97 2.64 4.69
N PRO A 9 -30.46 1.50 5.17
CA PRO A 9 -30.10 1.40 6.57
C PRO A 9 -28.94 2.38 6.85
N PRO A 10 -28.97 3.17 7.94
CA PRO A 10 -27.79 3.91 8.37
C PRO A 10 -26.69 2.89 8.65
N SER A 11 -25.52 3.08 8.04
CA SER A 11 -24.36 2.21 8.19
C SER A 11 -23.99 2.06 9.67
N PHE A 12 -24.15 0.85 10.20
CA PHE A 12 -24.03 0.50 11.61
C PHE A 12 -22.58 0.27 12.06
N PHE A 13 -21.63 1.09 11.61
CA PHE A 13 -20.25 1.04 12.09
C PHE A 13 -19.67 2.46 12.23
N PRO A 14 -19.09 2.80 13.40
CA PRO A 14 -18.34 4.04 13.52
C PRO A 14 -17.17 4.03 12.54
N SER A 15 -16.93 5.17 11.89
CA SER A 15 -15.81 5.33 10.97
C SER A 15 -14.48 5.25 11.72
N VAL A 16 -13.51 4.53 11.16
CA VAL A 16 -12.12 4.46 11.67
C VAL A 16 -11.25 5.65 11.24
N VAL A 17 -11.80 6.55 10.41
CA VAL A 17 -11.05 7.71 9.88
C VAL A 17 -10.42 8.58 10.98
N PRO A 18 -11.13 8.97 12.06
CA PRO A 18 -10.56 9.80 13.11
C PRO A 18 -9.32 9.15 13.77
N ASP A 19 -9.33 7.83 13.95
CA ASP A 19 -8.21 7.09 14.53
C ASP A 19 -6.98 7.15 13.62
N PHE A 20 -7.18 7.01 12.30
CA PHE A 20 -6.12 7.09 11.30
C PHE A 20 -5.55 8.50 11.18
N GLU A 21 -6.39 9.54 11.28
CA GLU A 21 -5.94 10.93 11.30
C GLU A 21 -5.07 11.21 12.53
N ALA A 22 -5.50 10.78 13.72
CA ALA A 22 -4.74 10.94 14.95
C ALA A 22 -3.40 10.17 14.92
N ALA A 23 -3.39 8.96 14.35
CA ALA A 23 -2.16 8.19 14.16
C ALA A 23 -1.20 8.87 13.17
N ASN A 24 -1.72 9.39 12.05
CA ASN A 24 -0.94 10.08 11.04
C ASN A 24 -0.32 11.39 11.57
N GLN A 25 -1.04 12.15 12.40
CA GLN A 25 -0.49 13.36 13.04
C GLN A 25 0.74 13.04 13.88
N LYS A 26 0.73 11.93 14.64
CA LYS A 26 1.88 11.46 15.41
C LYS A 26 3.05 11.06 14.50
N TYR A 27 2.77 10.31 13.44
CA TYR A 27 3.78 9.91 12.46
C TYR A 27 4.45 11.13 11.80
N ALA A 28 3.64 12.08 11.31
CA ALA A 28 4.11 13.29 10.64
C ALA A 28 4.97 14.18 11.55
N ALA A 29 4.67 14.26 12.85
CA ALA A 29 5.45 15.04 13.81
C ALA A 29 6.90 14.55 13.97
N THR A 30 7.16 13.27 13.68
CA THR A 30 8.49 12.66 13.79
C THR A 30 9.13 12.31 12.44
N PHE A 31 8.42 12.53 11.33
CA PHE A 31 8.88 12.15 10.00
C PHE A 31 10.00 13.08 9.51
N ASN A 32 11.16 12.51 9.17
CA ASN A 32 12.36 13.24 8.72
C ASN A 32 12.92 12.75 7.37
N GLU A 33 12.20 11.88 6.67
CA GLU A 33 12.67 11.19 5.46
C GLU A 33 12.19 11.86 4.14
N ALA A 34 11.77 13.12 4.19
CA ALA A 34 11.27 13.85 3.01
C ALA A 34 12.33 14.06 1.91
N HIS A 35 13.61 13.91 2.26
CA HIS A 35 14.74 14.07 1.36
C HIS A 35 15.01 12.82 0.50
N LEU A 36 14.35 11.69 0.78
CA LEU A 36 14.55 10.45 0.04
C LEU A 36 14.10 10.61 -1.43
N PRO A 37 14.89 10.12 -2.40
CA PRO A 37 14.53 10.20 -3.81
C PRO A 37 13.41 9.22 -4.16
N SER A 38 12.70 9.49 -5.25
CA SER A 38 11.62 8.60 -5.73
C SER A 38 12.10 7.22 -6.20
N PRO A 39 13.23 7.07 -6.94
CA PRO A 39 13.76 5.76 -7.31
C PRO A 39 14.18 4.91 -6.10
N PRO A 40 13.78 3.63 -6.00
CA PRO A 40 14.15 2.78 -4.86
C PRO A 40 15.63 2.45 -4.81
N ARG A 41 16.25 2.58 -3.62
CA ARG A 41 17.69 2.39 -3.41
C ARG A 41 18.17 0.99 -3.82
N ARG A 42 17.41 -0.04 -3.47
CA ARG A 42 17.78 -1.45 -3.76
C ARG A 42 17.39 -1.87 -5.17
N LYS A 43 16.74 -1.01 -5.95
CA LYS A 43 16.26 -1.30 -7.33
C LYS A 43 15.36 -2.54 -7.39
N VAL A 44 14.55 -2.78 -6.37
CA VAL A 44 13.62 -3.91 -6.28
C VAL A 44 12.18 -3.43 -6.30
N VAL A 45 11.30 -4.20 -6.93
CA VAL A 45 9.84 -4.13 -6.75
C VAL A 45 9.31 -5.43 -6.19
N ILE A 46 8.47 -5.34 -5.16
CA ILE A 46 7.83 -6.47 -4.49
C ILE A 46 6.35 -6.49 -4.87
N VAL A 47 5.85 -7.65 -5.24
CA VAL A 47 4.42 -7.93 -5.43
C VAL A 47 3.98 -8.87 -4.31
N ALA A 48 3.08 -8.40 -3.44
CA ALA A 48 2.61 -9.13 -2.27
C ALA A 48 1.07 -9.15 -2.19
N CYS A 49 0.52 -10.03 -1.35
CA CYS A 49 -0.92 -10.00 -1.08
C CYS A 49 -1.31 -8.79 -0.20
N MET A 50 -2.57 -8.36 -0.31
CA MET A 50 -3.19 -7.36 0.56
C MET A 50 -3.57 -7.87 1.97
N ASP A 51 -3.25 -9.13 2.31
CA ASP A 51 -3.57 -9.71 3.61
C ASP A 51 -3.05 -8.84 4.77
N SER A 52 -3.95 -8.49 5.69
CA SER A 52 -3.71 -7.54 6.78
C SER A 52 -2.69 -8.06 7.80
N ARG A 53 -2.37 -9.35 7.79
CA ARG A 53 -1.37 -9.97 8.67
C ARG A 53 0.05 -9.81 8.16
N ILE A 54 0.22 -9.28 6.95
CA ILE A 54 1.51 -9.16 6.26
C ILE A 54 1.90 -7.70 6.14
N ASP A 55 3.10 -7.39 6.64
CA ASP A 55 3.80 -6.13 6.45
C ASP A 55 5.09 -6.42 5.66
N PRO A 56 5.07 -6.30 4.32
CA PRO A 56 6.21 -6.68 3.49
C PRO A 56 7.50 -5.91 3.83
N ALA A 57 7.38 -4.64 4.22
CA ALA A 57 8.53 -3.82 4.56
C ALA A 57 9.20 -4.32 5.84
N LYS A 58 8.42 -4.59 6.89
CA LYS A 58 8.96 -5.15 8.14
C LYS A 58 9.48 -6.57 7.96
N MET A 59 8.75 -7.44 7.26
CA MET A 59 9.14 -8.84 7.07
C MET A 59 10.46 -9.00 6.32
N LEU A 60 10.75 -8.10 5.38
CA LEU A 60 11.95 -8.14 4.55
C LEU A 60 13.07 -7.21 5.06
N GLY A 61 12.90 -6.55 6.20
CA GLY A 61 13.90 -5.62 6.75
C GLY A 61 14.21 -4.46 5.81
N LEU A 62 13.17 -3.85 5.25
CA LEU A 62 13.27 -2.70 4.34
C LEU A 62 13.17 -1.40 5.13
N ASP A 63 14.08 -0.48 4.83
CA ASP A 63 13.94 0.91 5.26
C ASP A 63 13.08 1.70 4.26
N LEU A 64 12.67 2.90 4.67
CA LEU A 64 12.00 3.83 3.76
C LEU A 64 12.87 4.10 2.53
N GLY A 65 12.26 4.03 1.34
CA GLY A 65 12.93 4.24 0.05
C GLY A 65 13.68 3.02 -0.51
N ASP A 66 13.67 1.85 0.15
CA ASP A 66 14.44 0.69 -0.33
C ASP A 66 13.84 -0.01 -1.56
N ALA A 67 12.52 -0.21 -1.57
CA ALA A 67 11.83 -0.96 -2.63
C ALA A 67 10.45 -0.37 -2.90
N HIS A 68 9.95 -0.59 -4.12
CA HIS A 68 8.51 -0.45 -4.37
C HIS A 68 7.76 -1.67 -3.84
N VAL A 69 6.58 -1.44 -3.26
CA VAL A 69 5.71 -2.50 -2.77
C VAL A 69 4.33 -2.36 -3.41
N ILE A 70 3.96 -3.33 -4.24
CA ILE A 70 2.65 -3.45 -4.88
C ILE A 70 1.86 -4.51 -4.13
N ARG A 71 0.62 -4.21 -3.73
CA ARG A 71 -0.25 -5.15 -3.02
C ARG A 71 -1.60 -5.30 -3.71
N ASN A 72 -2.03 -6.55 -3.94
CA ASN A 72 -3.35 -6.88 -4.47
C ASN A 72 -3.85 -8.22 -3.89
N ALA A 73 -5.08 -8.65 -4.24
CA ALA A 73 -5.63 -9.91 -3.74
C ALA A 73 -4.82 -11.10 -4.26
N GLY A 74 -4.09 -11.78 -3.36
CA GLY A 74 -3.28 -12.95 -3.68
C GLY A 74 -1.91 -12.69 -4.30
N GLY A 75 -1.44 -11.43 -4.37
CA GLY A 75 -0.10 -11.11 -4.90
C GLY A 75 0.06 -11.42 -6.39
N ARG A 76 -1.01 -11.25 -7.17
CA ARG A 76 -1.08 -11.64 -8.58
C ARG A 76 -0.25 -10.69 -9.45
N ALA A 77 0.80 -11.24 -10.06
CA ALA A 77 1.69 -10.51 -10.94
C ALA A 77 0.99 -9.91 -12.17
N VAL A 78 -0.06 -10.55 -12.67
CA VAL A 78 -0.83 -10.08 -13.84
C VAL A 78 -1.44 -8.71 -13.57
N GLU A 79 -2.12 -8.53 -12.43
CA GLU A 79 -2.70 -7.24 -12.04
C GLU A 79 -1.62 -6.21 -11.68
N ALA A 80 -0.46 -6.65 -11.20
CA ALA A 80 0.65 -5.79 -10.85
C ALA A 80 1.48 -5.30 -12.06
N LEU A 81 1.32 -5.89 -13.24
CA LEU A 81 2.20 -5.69 -14.40
C LEU A 81 2.38 -4.21 -14.78
N ARG A 82 1.29 -3.44 -14.83
CA ARG A 82 1.34 -2.00 -15.14
C ARG A 82 2.28 -1.25 -14.18
N SER A 83 2.19 -1.55 -12.89
CA SER A 83 3.00 -0.92 -11.84
C SER A 83 4.45 -1.39 -11.89
N ILE A 84 4.69 -2.67 -12.20
CA ILE A 84 6.04 -3.23 -12.40
C ILE A 84 6.73 -2.51 -13.58
N LEU A 85 6.03 -2.32 -14.70
CA LEU A 85 6.59 -1.63 -15.87
C LEU A 85 6.99 -0.19 -15.54
N ILE A 86 6.14 0.57 -14.85
CA ILE A 86 6.49 1.93 -14.39
C ILE A 86 7.72 1.87 -13.46
N SER A 87 7.72 0.95 -12.50
CA SER A 87 8.83 0.76 -11.56
C SER A 87 10.16 0.50 -12.26
N GLN A 88 10.18 -0.34 -13.28
CA GLN A 88 11.43 -0.68 -13.98
C GLN A 88 11.86 0.36 -15.01
N GLN A 89 10.90 0.88 -15.80
CA GLN A 89 11.18 1.75 -16.94
C GLN A 89 11.40 3.20 -16.53
N MET A 90 10.62 3.68 -15.55
CA MET A 90 10.67 5.09 -15.12
C MET A 90 11.50 5.28 -13.86
N LEU A 91 11.52 4.28 -12.97
CA LEU A 91 12.11 4.40 -11.62
C LEU A 91 13.29 3.45 -11.40
N GLY A 92 13.71 2.73 -12.44
CA GLY A 92 15.00 2.04 -12.48
C GLY A 92 15.12 0.76 -11.67
N THR A 93 14.02 0.16 -11.20
CA THR A 93 14.12 -1.18 -10.59
C THR A 93 14.55 -2.22 -11.62
N ARG A 94 15.25 -3.27 -11.16
CA ARG A 94 15.86 -4.32 -11.97
C ARG A 94 15.52 -5.73 -11.51
N GLU A 95 14.92 -5.84 -10.34
CA GLU A 95 14.52 -7.12 -9.75
C GLU A 95 13.06 -7.08 -9.31
N ILE A 96 12.37 -8.20 -9.50
CA ILE A 96 10.96 -8.40 -9.13
C ILE A 96 10.88 -9.57 -8.16
N ILE A 97 10.34 -9.33 -6.97
CA ILE A 97 10.04 -10.37 -5.98
C ILE A 97 8.52 -10.58 -5.97
N VAL A 98 8.07 -11.82 -6.13
CA VAL A 98 6.65 -12.19 -6.00
C VAL A 98 6.49 -13.03 -4.74
N MET A 99 5.65 -12.54 -3.81
CA MET A 99 5.40 -13.15 -2.53
C MET A 99 3.90 -13.40 -2.32
N HIS A 100 3.49 -14.66 -2.44
CA HIS A 100 2.19 -15.11 -1.94
C HIS A 100 2.28 -15.46 -0.45
N HIS A 101 1.18 -15.92 0.15
CA HIS A 101 1.12 -16.48 1.50
C HIS A 101 -0.09 -17.41 1.65
#